data_AF-A0A4Q5V0R7-F1
#
_entry.id   AF-A0A4Q5V0R7-F1
#
_cell.length_a   1.000
_cell.length_b   1.000
_cell.length_c   1.000
_cell.angle_alpha   90.00
_cell.angle_beta   90.00
_cell.angle_gamma   90.00
#
_symmetry.space_group_name_H-M   'P 1'
#
loop_
_entity.id
_entity.type
_entity.pdbx_description
1 polymer ?
#
loop_
_entity_poly.entity_id
_entity_poly.type
_entity_poly.pdbx_seq_one_letter_code
_entity_poly.pdbx_strand_id
1 'polypeptide(L)'
;MGKSEILGKVAFVNHEKKYAMIEYEVHGKKKTVRGSIDMKLQKDLKEKKLIAKAHHFMLGDMVSFNLKLADKSDKMVAVNINYLYNNALDMIINKANTSNSLKGYLKVADDKFFVKEMESYVFFPVDISPWQVLPTEDELNEPVLFSLDHPEKKEKAIAILSKVRYIPEYNAAIKLFKDKSIIDAEVYKVTPHSIYLNIVKDKVQAKIPVEPKALQEIKPGDLIPVRINFLSHKKIAVEKV
;
A
#
# COMPACT_ATOMS: atom_id res chain seq x y z
N MET A 1 -31.69 -28.33 -22.58
CA MET A 1 -30.28 -28.68 -22.26
C MET A 1 -29.75 -27.61 -21.32
N GLY A 2 -29.49 -27.96 -20.05
CA GLY A 2 -29.11 -27.00 -19.02
C GLY A 2 -27.82 -26.28 -19.38
N LYS A 3 -27.82 -24.95 -19.38
CA LYS A 3 -26.60 -24.15 -19.54
C LYS A 3 -25.70 -24.45 -18.35
N SER A 4 -24.67 -25.27 -18.55
CA SER A 4 -23.67 -25.51 -17.51
C SER A 4 -22.96 -24.19 -17.23
N GLU A 5 -23.19 -23.69 -16.02
CA GLU A 5 -22.49 -22.55 -15.47
C GLU A 5 -21.05 -22.99 -15.15
N ILE A 6 -20.07 -22.28 -15.71
CA ILE A 6 -18.65 -22.58 -15.59
C ILE A 6 -18.05 -21.59 -14.60
N LEU A 7 -17.19 -22.09 -13.71
CA LEU A 7 -16.41 -21.27 -12.80
C LEU A 7 -15.06 -20.91 -13.43
N GLY A 8 -14.62 -19.69 -13.21
CA GLY A 8 -13.30 -19.24 -13.64
C GLY A 8 -12.77 -18.09 -12.80
N LYS A 9 -11.52 -17.75 -13.05
CA LYS A 9 -10.79 -16.65 -12.42
C LYS A 9 -10.44 -15.61 -13.48
N VAL A 10 -10.74 -14.35 -13.22
CA VAL A 10 -10.33 -13.25 -14.10
C VAL A 10 -8.80 -13.15 -14.07
N ALA A 11 -8.15 -13.43 -15.20
CA ALA A 11 -6.69 -13.44 -15.35
C ALA A 11 -6.17 -12.11 -15.94
N PHE A 12 -7.02 -11.36 -16.63
CA PHE A 12 -6.67 -10.07 -17.22
C PHE A 12 -7.92 -9.22 -17.44
N VAL A 13 -7.77 -7.90 -17.30
CA VAL A 13 -8.83 -6.92 -17.51
C VAL A 13 -8.30 -5.77 -18.35
N ASN A 14 -9.05 -5.37 -19.36
CA ASN A 14 -8.82 -4.12 -20.10
C ASN A 14 -10.07 -3.26 -20.02
N HIS A 15 -10.02 -2.21 -19.18
CA HIS A 15 -11.16 -1.32 -18.96
C HIS A 15 -11.44 -0.40 -20.16
N GLU A 16 -10.42 0.01 -20.92
CA GLU A 16 -10.59 0.86 -22.11
C GLU A 16 -11.36 0.11 -23.22
N LYS A 17 -10.92 -1.11 -23.53
CA LYS A 17 -11.54 -2.00 -24.53
C LYS A 17 -12.69 -2.83 -23.95
N LYS A 18 -13.00 -2.66 -22.66
CA LYS A 18 -14.12 -3.26 -21.94
C LYS A 18 -14.22 -4.79 -22.09
N TYR A 19 -13.10 -5.50 -21.92
CA TYR A 19 -13.11 -6.96 -21.86
C TYR A 19 -12.24 -7.51 -20.74
N ALA A 20 -12.54 -8.74 -20.34
CA ALA A 20 -11.70 -9.54 -19.45
C ALA A 20 -11.35 -10.87 -20.11
N MET A 21 -10.21 -11.44 -19.71
CA MET A 21 -9.85 -12.82 -19.98
C MET A 21 -10.09 -13.63 -18.71
N ILE A 22 -10.85 -14.71 -18.82
CA ILE A 22 -11.20 -15.58 -17.71
C ILE A 22 -10.48 -16.92 -17.93
N GLU A 23 -9.65 -17.31 -16.98
CA GLU A 23 -9.04 -18.63 -16.90
C GLU A 23 -10.03 -19.60 -16.25
N TYR A 24 -10.24 -20.75 -16.88
CA TYR A 24 -11.15 -21.79 -16.39
C TYR A 24 -10.60 -23.16 -16.76
N GLU A 25 -11.08 -24.20 -16.08
CA GLU A 25 -10.61 -25.57 -16.29
C GLU A 25 -11.67 -26.41 -17.00
N VAL A 26 -11.25 -27.18 -18.01
CA VAL A 26 -12.08 -28.18 -18.66
C VAL A 26 -11.27 -29.46 -18.81
N HIS A 27 -11.73 -30.53 -18.18
CA HIS A 27 -11.08 -31.85 -18.22
C HIS A 27 -9.59 -31.81 -17.82
N GLY A 28 -9.25 -31.12 -16.72
CA GLY A 28 -7.86 -31.01 -16.25
C GLY A 28 -6.98 -30.03 -17.04
N LYS A 29 -7.52 -29.39 -18.10
CA LYS A 29 -6.77 -28.44 -18.93
C LYS A 29 -7.23 -27.01 -18.67
N LYS A 30 -6.29 -26.14 -18.33
CA LYS A 30 -6.48 -24.69 -18.24
C LYS A 30 -6.77 -24.12 -19.63
N LYS A 31 -7.85 -23.36 -19.73
CA LYS A 31 -8.26 -22.61 -20.92
C LYS A 31 -8.54 -21.18 -20.54
N THR A 32 -8.50 -20.30 -21.54
CA THR A 32 -8.84 -18.89 -21.37
C THR A 32 -9.94 -18.51 -22.33
N VAL A 33 -10.91 -17.74 -21.86
CA VAL A 33 -12.00 -17.21 -22.69
C VAL A 33 -12.12 -15.70 -22.49
N ARG A 34 -12.46 -14.99 -23.58
CA ARG A 34 -12.73 -13.56 -23.52
C ARG A 34 -14.19 -13.31 -23.15
N GLY A 35 -14.43 -12.36 -22.25
CA GLY A 35 -15.74 -11.89 -21.84
C GLY A 35 -15.86 -10.37 -21.95
N SER A 36 -17.05 -9.86 -22.29
CA SER A 36 -17.33 -8.42 -22.22
C SER A 36 -17.60 -8.01 -20.77
N ILE A 37 -17.01 -6.89 -20.35
CA ILE A 37 -17.23 -6.29 -19.03
C ILE A 37 -17.90 -4.91 -19.14
N ASP A 38 -18.44 -4.56 -20.31
CA ASP A 38 -19.10 -3.27 -20.51
C ASP A 38 -20.23 -3.06 -19.49
N MET A 39 -20.18 -1.93 -18.79
CA MET A 39 -21.11 -1.63 -17.71
C MET A 39 -22.56 -1.47 -18.17
N LYS A 40 -22.78 -0.99 -19.41
CA LYS A 40 -24.12 -0.90 -20.00
C LYS A 40 -24.69 -2.30 -20.23
N LEU A 41 -23.90 -3.20 -20.82
CA LEU A 41 -24.30 -4.58 -21.05
C LEU A 41 -24.63 -5.31 -19.73
N GLN A 42 -23.81 -5.11 -18.70
CA GLN A 42 -24.07 -5.71 -17.38
C GLN A 42 -25.39 -5.22 -16.76
N LYS A 43 -25.75 -3.94 -16.93
CA LYS A 43 -27.05 -3.41 -16.47
C LYS A 43 -28.21 -4.10 -17.18
N ASP A 44 -28.14 -4.23 -18.50
CA ASP A 44 -29.17 -4.93 -19.29
C ASP A 44 -29.30 -6.41 -18.89
N LEU A 45 -28.18 -7.09 -18.63
CA LEU A 45 -28.16 -8.48 -18.18
C LEU A 45 -28.75 -8.63 -16.77
N LYS A 46 -28.51 -7.66 -15.89
CA LYS A 46 -29.10 -7.63 -14.53
C LYS A 46 -30.62 -7.44 -14.60
N GLU A 47 -31.11 -6.52 -15.42
CA GLU A 47 -32.55 -6.30 -15.63
C GLU A 47 -33.24 -7.55 -16.17
N LYS A 48 -32.56 -8.28 -17.06
CA LYS A 48 -33.01 -9.58 -17.58
C LYS A 48 -32.82 -10.75 -16.60
N LYS A 49 -32.35 -10.50 -15.38
CA LYS A 49 -32.06 -11.50 -14.34
C LYS A 49 -31.09 -12.60 -14.79
N LEU A 50 -30.20 -12.29 -15.72
CA LEU A 50 -29.16 -13.21 -16.21
C LEU A 50 -27.88 -13.15 -15.38
N ILE A 51 -27.67 -12.06 -14.65
CA ILE A 51 -26.60 -11.91 -13.66
C ILE A 51 -27.18 -11.26 -12.39
N ALA A 52 -26.57 -11.50 -11.23
CA ALA A 52 -27.08 -10.99 -9.96
C ALA A 52 -26.83 -9.48 -9.78
N LYS A 53 -25.66 -9.00 -10.21
CA LYS A 53 -25.28 -7.59 -10.09
C LYS A 53 -24.29 -7.15 -11.17
N ALA A 54 -24.34 -5.86 -11.45
CA ALA A 54 -23.28 -5.14 -12.13
C ALA A 54 -22.03 -5.09 -11.23
N HIS A 55 -20.85 -5.37 -11.78
CA HIS A 55 -19.59 -5.42 -11.06
C HIS A 55 -18.46 -4.79 -11.88
N HIS A 56 -17.56 -4.09 -11.20
CA HIS A 56 -16.32 -3.59 -11.79
C HIS A 56 -15.25 -4.68 -11.65
N PHE A 57 -15.10 -5.49 -12.69
CA PHE A 57 -14.22 -6.66 -12.66
C PHE A 57 -12.76 -6.27 -12.47
N MET A 58 -12.11 -6.95 -11.54
CA MET A 58 -10.68 -6.84 -11.24
C MET A 58 -9.99 -8.18 -11.49
N LEU A 59 -8.67 -8.14 -11.63
CA LEU A 59 -7.88 -9.36 -11.72
C LEU A 59 -7.99 -10.16 -10.41
N GLY A 60 -8.16 -11.46 -10.54
CA GLY A 60 -8.35 -12.37 -9.41
C GLY A 60 -9.80 -12.58 -9.00
N ASP A 61 -10.75 -11.82 -9.56
CA ASP A 61 -12.18 -12.06 -9.33
C ASP A 61 -12.55 -13.48 -9.74
N MET A 62 -13.18 -14.19 -8.82
CA MET A 62 -13.85 -15.46 -9.10
C MET A 62 -15.22 -15.15 -9.69
N VAL A 63 -15.50 -15.78 -10.83
CA VAL A 63 -16.71 -15.54 -11.61
C VAL A 63 -17.35 -16.83 -12.03
N SER A 64 -18.67 -16.79 -12.21
CA SER A 64 -19.40 -17.80 -12.96
C SER A 64 -19.82 -17.24 -14.32
N PHE A 65 -19.89 -18.08 -15.36
CA PHE A 65 -20.27 -17.64 -16.70
C PHE A 65 -20.79 -18.80 -17.54
N ASN A 66 -21.39 -18.49 -18.70
CA ASN A 66 -21.69 -19.48 -19.73
C ASN A 66 -20.81 -19.25 -20.96
N LEU A 67 -20.52 -20.33 -21.69
CA LEU A 67 -19.88 -20.21 -23.00
C LEU A 67 -20.94 -20.09 -24.09
N LYS A 68 -20.71 -19.17 -25.03
CA LYS A 68 -21.49 -19.03 -26.27
C LYS A 68 -20.54 -18.82 -27.44
N LEU A 69 -20.90 -19.33 -28.62
CA LEU A 69 -20.24 -18.92 -29.86
C LEU A 69 -20.55 -17.43 -30.12
N ALA A 70 -19.53 -16.68 -30.52
CA ALA A 70 -19.71 -15.28 -30.89
C ALA A 70 -20.44 -15.17 -32.24
N ASP A 71 -21.38 -14.23 -32.36
CA ASP A 71 -22.27 -14.15 -33.52
C ASP A 71 -21.55 -13.82 -34.85
N LYS A 72 -20.28 -13.36 -34.80
CA LYS A 72 -19.46 -12.99 -35.97
C LYS A 72 -18.15 -13.78 -36.09
N SER A 73 -17.93 -14.78 -35.25
CA SER A 73 -16.72 -15.61 -35.30
C SER A 73 -16.96 -16.94 -34.61
N ASP A 74 -16.39 -18.03 -35.11
CA ASP A 74 -16.42 -19.37 -34.47
C ASP A 74 -15.60 -19.45 -33.16
N LYS A 75 -15.36 -18.31 -32.50
CA LYS A 75 -14.70 -18.22 -31.21
C LYS A 75 -15.72 -18.28 -30.09
N MET A 76 -15.39 -19.07 -29.08
CA MET A 76 -16.15 -19.12 -27.83
C MET A 76 -15.88 -17.86 -27.01
N VAL A 77 -16.95 -17.30 -26.45
CA VAL A 77 -16.92 -16.14 -25.56
C VAL A 77 -17.68 -16.44 -24.27
N ALA A 78 -17.27 -15.78 -23.19
CA ALA A 78 -17.97 -15.82 -21.93
C ALA A 78 -19.13 -14.82 -21.95
N VAL A 79 -20.32 -15.28 -21.59
CA VAL A 79 -21.54 -14.48 -21.43
C VAL A 79 -22.14 -14.71 -20.05
N ASN A 80 -23.01 -13.79 -19.61
CA ASN A 80 -23.62 -13.84 -18.28
C ASN A 80 -22.58 -13.95 -17.16
N ILE A 81 -21.51 -13.18 -17.27
CA ILE A 81 -20.40 -13.23 -16.31
C ILE A 81 -20.90 -12.63 -14.99
N ASN A 82 -20.99 -13.46 -13.97
CA ASN A 82 -21.46 -13.09 -12.65
C ASN A 82 -20.30 -13.11 -11.67
N TYR A 83 -20.09 -12.01 -10.96
CA TYR A 83 -19.09 -11.93 -9.90
C TYR A 83 -19.51 -12.77 -8.69
N LEU A 84 -18.56 -13.54 -8.16
CA LEU A 84 -18.75 -14.33 -6.95
C LEU A 84 -18.03 -13.67 -5.76
N TYR A 85 -16.70 -13.65 -5.78
CA TYR A 85 -15.86 -13.11 -4.71
C TYR A 85 -14.43 -12.81 -5.19
N ASN A 86 -13.67 -12.05 -4.41
CA ASN A 86 -12.23 -11.86 -4.58
C ASN A 86 -11.59 -11.77 -3.20
N ASN A 87 -10.82 -12.79 -2.83
CA ASN A 87 -10.24 -12.92 -1.49
C ASN A 87 -8.75 -12.52 -1.46
N ALA A 88 -8.22 -11.89 -2.52
CA ALA A 88 -6.79 -11.57 -2.61
C ALA A 88 -6.33 -10.69 -1.45
N LEU A 89 -7.08 -9.63 -1.15
CA LEU A 89 -6.76 -8.75 -0.02
C LEU A 89 -6.82 -9.50 1.31
N ASP A 90 -7.85 -10.32 1.53
CA ASP A 90 -8.00 -11.10 2.75
C ASP A 90 -6.84 -12.07 2.98
N MET A 91 -6.38 -12.73 1.92
CA MET A 91 -5.23 -13.63 1.98
C MET A 91 -3.95 -12.88 2.34
N ILE A 92 -3.72 -11.70 1.74
CA ILE A 92 -2.55 -10.87 2.05
C ILE A 92 -2.59 -10.42 3.51
N ILE A 93 -3.75 -9.99 4.00
CA ILE A 93 -3.94 -9.52 5.39
C ILE A 93 -3.72 -10.67 6.38
N ASN A 94 -4.24 -11.88 6.09
CA ASN A 94 -4.00 -13.06 6.92
C ASN A 94 -2.52 -13.45 6.97
N LYS A 95 -1.81 -13.37 5.84
CA LYS A 95 -0.36 -13.59 5.77
C LYS A 95 0.41 -12.53 6.56
N ALA A 96 -0.05 -11.28 6.48
CA ALA A 96 0.51 -10.17 7.25
C ALA A 96 0.32 -10.37 8.77
N ASN A 97 -0.84 -10.82 9.20
CA ASN A 97 -1.12 -11.10 10.62
C ASN A 97 -0.30 -12.26 11.21
N THR A 98 0.23 -13.15 10.36
CA THR A 98 1.01 -14.32 10.81
C THR A 98 2.52 -14.06 10.80
N SER A 99 3.05 -13.48 9.71
CA SER A 99 4.51 -13.33 9.51
C SER A 99 4.94 -11.90 9.18
N ASN A 100 4.00 -11.07 8.75
CA ASN A 100 4.18 -9.70 8.25
C ASN A 100 5.39 -9.48 7.32
N SER A 101 5.68 -10.48 6.48
CA SER A 101 6.77 -10.45 5.51
C SER A 101 6.22 -10.79 4.13
N LEU A 102 5.99 -9.75 3.32
CA LEU A 102 5.38 -9.81 2.01
C LEU A 102 6.38 -9.43 0.93
N LYS A 103 6.06 -9.81 -0.31
CA LYS A 103 6.86 -9.51 -1.50
C LYS A 103 6.00 -8.78 -2.52
N GLY A 104 6.59 -7.78 -3.16
CA GLY A 104 5.91 -7.02 -4.19
C GLY A 104 6.89 -6.24 -5.04
N TYR A 105 6.36 -5.38 -5.89
CA TYR A 105 7.13 -4.52 -6.77
C TYR A 105 6.88 -3.07 -6.41
N LEU A 106 7.95 -2.31 -6.24
CA LEU A 106 7.84 -0.87 -6.01
C LEU A 106 7.37 -0.19 -7.30
N LYS A 107 6.37 0.69 -7.19
CA LYS A 107 5.79 1.46 -8.29
C LYS A 107 5.65 2.91 -7.86
N VAL A 108 5.67 3.81 -8.83
CA VAL A 108 5.38 5.24 -8.63
C VAL A 108 4.22 5.64 -9.54
N ALA A 109 3.29 6.42 -8.98
CA ALA A 109 2.21 7.07 -9.72
C ALA A 109 1.87 8.38 -9.02
N ASP A 110 1.73 9.48 -9.78
CA ASP A 110 1.42 10.82 -9.25
C ASP A 110 2.32 11.22 -8.07
N ASP A 111 3.64 11.03 -8.21
CA ASP A 111 4.67 11.31 -7.19
C ASP A 111 4.50 10.54 -5.87
N LYS A 112 3.68 9.49 -5.85
CA LYS A 112 3.45 8.61 -4.69
C LYS A 112 3.96 7.21 -4.97
N PHE A 113 4.57 6.62 -3.95
CA PHE A 113 5.08 5.26 -4.00
C PHE A 113 4.00 4.26 -3.58
N PHE A 114 3.99 3.12 -4.26
CA PHE A 114 3.11 2.00 -3.98
C PHE A 114 3.90 0.70 -4.07
N VAL A 115 3.51 -0.30 -3.29
CA VAL A 115 3.91 -1.68 -3.56
C VAL A 115 2.74 -2.41 -4.19
N LYS A 116 2.94 -2.91 -5.41
CA LYS A 116 2.07 -3.91 -6.00
C LYS A 116 2.47 -5.28 -5.45
N GLU A 117 1.58 -5.94 -4.74
CA GLU A 117 1.86 -7.29 -4.22
C GLU A 117 2.10 -8.28 -5.39
N MET A 118 3.00 -9.25 -5.19
CA MET A 118 3.54 -10.07 -6.28
C MET A 118 2.53 -11.07 -6.86
N GLU A 119 1.67 -11.65 -6.03
CA GLU A 119 0.72 -12.71 -6.42
C GLU A 119 -0.68 -12.17 -6.75
N SER A 120 -0.90 -10.87 -6.58
CA SER A 120 -2.17 -10.19 -6.80
C SER A 120 -1.99 -8.87 -7.54
N TYR A 121 -3.10 -8.19 -7.80
CA TYR A 121 -3.11 -6.81 -8.30
C TYR A 121 -3.47 -5.82 -7.20
N VAL A 122 -3.25 -6.19 -5.94
CA VAL A 122 -3.46 -5.31 -4.79
C VAL A 122 -2.28 -4.37 -4.66
N PHE A 123 -2.57 -3.07 -4.54
CA PHE A 123 -1.58 -2.03 -4.32
C PHE A 123 -1.73 -1.49 -2.91
N PHE A 124 -0.60 -1.34 -2.22
CA PHE A 124 -0.53 -0.69 -0.92
C PHE A 124 0.25 0.61 -1.06
N PRO A 125 -0.26 1.75 -0.55
CA PRO A 125 0.52 2.97 -0.49
C PRO A 125 1.77 2.71 0.36
N VAL A 126 2.91 3.19 -0.12
CA VAL A 126 4.16 3.16 0.64
C VAL A 126 4.27 4.44 1.41
N ASP A 127 4.60 4.29 2.67
CA ASP A 127 4.83 5.39 3.55
C ASP A 127 6.33 5.62 3.72
N ILE A 128 6.75 6.77 3.21
CA ILE A 128 8.15 7.18 3.15
C ILE A 128 8.44 8.07 4.34
N SER A 129 9.44 7.69 5.13
CA SER A 129 9.92 8.52 6.23
C SER A 129 10.41 9.89 5.73
N PRO A 130 10.20 10.99 6.48
CA PRO A 130 10.81 12.28 6.17
C PRO A 130 12.34 12.24 6.09
N TRP A 131 12.97 11.23 6.70
CA TRP A 131 14.42 11.05 6.74
C TRP A 131 14.92 9.94 5.82
N GLN A 132 14.03 9.31 5.06
CA GLN A 132 14.39 8.28 4.12
C GLN A 132 14.85 8.90 2.80
N VAL A 133 15.94 8.35 2.26
CA VAL A 133 16.39 8.62 0.89
C VAL A 133 15.35 7.99 -0.04
N LEU A 134 14.81 8.81 -0.94
CA LEU A 134 13.82 8.35 -1.91
C LEU A 134 14.40 7.25 -2.80
N PRO A 135 13.61 6.22 -3.13
CA PRO A 135 14.01 5.23 -4.11
C PRO A 135 14.35 5.87 -5.46
N THR A 136 15.41 5.40 -6.11
CA THR A 136 15.80 5.85 -7.45
C THR A 136 14.97 5.17 -8.54
N GLU A 137 15.02 5.67 -9.79
CA GLU A 137 14.32 5.05 -10.92
C GLU A 137 14.73 3.58 -11.12
N ASP A 138 16.02 3.27 -10.92
CA ASP A 138 16.55 1.90 -11.00
C ASP A 138 15.99 0.96 -9.92
N GLU A 139 15.47 1.50 -8.81
CA GLU A 139 14.84 0.71 -7.74
C GLU A 139 13.33 0.52 -8.00
N LEU A 140 12.77 1.21 -8.99
CA LEU A 140 11.37 1.02 -9.40
C LEU A 140 11.24 -0.28 -10.18
N ASN A 141 10.11 -0.94 -10.01
CA ASN A 141 9.77 -2.23 -10.62
C ASN A 141 10.62 -3.42 -10.14
N GLU A 142 11.55 -3.20 -9.21
CA GLU A 142 12.31 -4.27 -8.59
C GLU A 142 11.52 -4.97 -7.45
N PRO A 143 11.77 -6.27 -7.21
CA PRO A 143 11.18 -6.98 -6.08
C PRO A 143 11.64 -6.40 -4.75
N VAL A 144 10.67 -6.02 -3.91
CA VAL A 144 10.90 -5.49 -2.55
C VAL A 144 10.23 -6.39 -1.51
N LEU A 145 10.86 -6.44 -0.32
CA LEU A 145 10.23 -6.96 0.89
C LEU A 145 9.54 -5.82 1.62
N PHE A 146 8.33 -6.08 2.10
CA PHE A 146 7.56 -5.10 2.87
C PHE A 146 6.69 -5.79 3.93
N SER A 147 6.31 -5.01 4.94
CA SER A 147 5.30 -5.37 5.94
C SER A 147 4.09 -4.44 5.80
N LEU A 148 2.94 -4.86 6.30
CA LEU A 148 1.78 -3.98 6.43
C LEU A 148 1.75 -3.36 7.83
N ASP A 149 1.60 -2.04 7.87
CA ASP A 149 1.18 -1.32 9.07
C ASP A 149 -0.34 -1.41 9.18
N HIS A 150 -0.84 -1.64 10.40
CA HIS A 150 -2.27 -1.79 10.69
C HIS A 150 -3.03 -2.79 9.77
N PRO A 151 -2.57 -4.05 9.60
CA PRO A 151 -3.22 -5.03 8.73
C PRO A 151 -4.67 -5.33 9.12
N GLU A 152 -5.07 -5.10 10.37
CA GLU A 152 -6.46 -5.25 10.83
C GLU A 152 -7.44 -4.25 10.17
N LYS A 153 -6.92 -3.12 9.67
CA LYS A 153 -7.70 -2.08 8.98
C LYS A 153 -7.40 -2.14 7.49
N LYS A 154 -8.06 -3.07 6.78
CA LYS A 154 -7.84 -3.33 5.34
C LYS A 154 -7.75 -2.08 4.46
N GLU A 155 -8.63 -1.10 4.67
CA GLU A 155 -8.67 0.15 3.89
C GLU A 155 -7.56 1.14 4.23
N LYS A 156 -6.88 0.94 5.36
CA LYS A 156 -5.80 1.79 5.87
C LYS A 156 -4.45 1.07 5.92
N ALA A 157 -4.37 -0.13 5.35
CA ALA A 157 -3.14 -0.90 5.32
C ALA A 157 -2.10 -0.16 4.47
N ILE A 158 -0.93 0.08 5.07
CA ILE A 158 0.18 0.82 4.45
C ILE A 158 1.38 -0.11 4.35
N ALA A 159 2.08 -0.07 3.23
CA ALA A 159 3.32 -0.82 3.05
C ALA A 159 4.50 -0.07 3.70
N ILE A 160 5.23 -0.77 4.57
CA ILE A 160 6.51 -0.35 5.11
C ILE A 160 7.60 -1.22 4.48
N LEU A 161 8.49 -0.60 3.71
CA LEU A 161 9.60 -1.29 3.06
C LEU A 161 10.59 -1.82 4.11
N SER A 162 11.01 -3.08 3.97
CA SER A 162 11.93 -3.70 4.94
C SER A 162 13.37 -3.19 4.82
N LYS A 163 13.78 -2.78 3.61
CA LYS A 163 15.11 -2.20 3.34
C LYS A 163 14.92 -0.77 2.88
N VAL A 164 15.34 0.17 3.72
CA VAL A 164 15.31 1.60 3.43
C VAL A 164 16.66 2.21 3.72
N ARG A 165 17.03 3.23 2.95
CA ARG A 165 18.22 4.04 3.19
C ARG A 165 17.78 5.32 3.87
N TYR A 166 18.39 5.68 4.99
CA TYR A 166 18.14 6.95 5.67
C TYR A 166 19.27 7.94 5.42
N ILE A 167 18.96 9.23 5.52
CA ILE A 167 19.96 10.29 5.49
C ILE A 167 20.99 10.11 6.63
N PRO A 168 22.25 10.53 6.45
CA PRO A 168 23.30 10.39 7.47
C PRO A 168 22.92 10.94 8.84
N GLU A 169 22.20 12.06 8.89
CA GLU A 169 21.76 12.72 10.12
C GLU A 169 20.80 11.84 10.94
N TYR A 170 19.91 11.11 10.26
CA TYR A 170 19.00 10.19 10.94
C TYR A 170 19.72 8.91 11.39
N ASN A 171 20.71 8.43 10.64
CA ASN A 171 21.58 7.35 11.11
C ASN A 171 22.36 7.75 12.38
N ALA A 172 22.81 9.00 12.45
CA ALA A 172 23.42 9.54 13.66
C ALA A 172 22.41 9.59 14.83
N ALA A 173 21.16 10.02 14.57
CA ALA A 173 20.09 9.98 15.57
C ALA A 173 19.78 8.56 16.08
N ILE A 174 19.77 7.56 15.19
CA ILE A 174 19.62 6.14 15.58
C ILE A 174 20.75 5.72 16.55
N LYS A 175 21.99 6.13 16.26
CA LYS A 175 23.14 5.83 17.13
C LYS A 175 22.98 6.48 18.50
N LEU A 176 22.68 7.79 18.54
CA LEU A 176 22.44 8.54 19.78
C LEU A 176 21.32 7.93 20.63
N PHE A 177 20.24 7.47 19.99
CA PHE A 177 19.14 6.80 20.67
C PHE A 177 19.55 5.46 21.31
N LYS A 178 20.29 4.62 20.56
CA LYS A 178 20.80 3.34 21.07
C LYS A 178 21.78 3.52 22.23
N ASP A 179 22.65 4.51 22.10
CA ASP A 179 23.69 4.82 23.09
C ASP A 179 23.13 5.60 24.29
N LYS A 180 21.85 6.01 24.24
CA LYS A 180 21.18 6.85 25.25
C LYS A 180 21.97 8.12 25.58
N SER A 181 22.67 8.66 24.58
CA SER A 181 23.55 9.81 24.76
C SER A 181 22.77 11.07 25.10
N ILE A 182 23.36 11.91 25.95
CA ILE A 182 22.91 13.28 26.17
C ILE A 182 23.54 14.15 25.08
N ILE A 183 22.73 14.98 24.44
CA ILE A 183 23.14 15.88 23.36
C ILE A 183 22.72 17.30 23.69
N ASP A 184 23.60 18.26 23.39
CA ASP A 184 23.27 19.68 23.45
C ASP A 184 22.53 20.05 22.16
N ALA A 185 21.20 20.08 22.23
CA ALA A 185 20.35 20.40 21.09
C ALA A 185 20.10 21.90 21.00
N GLU A 186 20.30 22.46 19.81
CA GLU A 186 20.11 23.89 19.55
C GLU A 186 18.63 24.22 19.38
N VAL A 187 18.15 25.24 20.09
CA VAL A 187 16.81 25.80 19.93
C VAL A 187 16.76 26.60 18.63
N TYR A 188 15.93 26.19 17.67
CA TYR A 188 15.76 26.96 16.43
C TYR A 188 14.47 27.78 16.41
N LYS A 189 13.47 27.41 17.24
CA LYS A 189 12.19 28.12 17.33
C LYS A 189 11.52 27.91 18.68
N VAL A 190 11.00 28.99 19.24
CA VAL A 190 10.19 28.97 20.47
C VAL A 190 8.78 29.43 20.15
N THR A 191 7.78 28.73 20.68
CA THR A 191 6.36 29.08 20.57
C THR A 191 5.72 29.01 21.96
N PRO A 192 4.53 29.59 22.18
CA PRO A 192 3.84 29.52 23.47
C PRO A 192 3.60 28.09 23.99
N HIS A 193 3.62 27.08 23.11
CA HIS A 193 3.30 25.69 23.44
C HIS A 193 4.47 24.72 23.32
N SER A 194 5.52 25.06 22.56
CA SER A 194 6.64 24.14 22.31
C SER A 194 7.94 24.86 22.00
N ILE A 195 9.04 24.26 22.43
CA ILE A 195 10.41 24.60 22.06
C ILE A 195 10.86 23.59 21.01
N TYR A 196 11.31 24.07 19.86
CA TYR A 196 11.75 23.24 18.75
C TYR A 196 13.27 23.19 18.72
N LEU A 197 13.79 21.98 18.59
CA LEU A 197 15.20 21.65 18.75
C LEU A 197 15.76 20.98 17.50
N ASN A 198 16.97 21.39 17.13
CA ASN A 198 17.83 20.72 16.17
C ASN A 198 18.61 19.61 16.90
N ILE A 199 18.24 18.35 16.66
CA ILE A 199 18.84 17.17 17.30
C ILE A 199 20.11 16.76 16.56
N VAL A 200 20.03 16.70 15.23
CA VAL A 200 21.19 16.46 14.36
C VAL A 200 21.10 17.43 13.18
N LYS A 201 21.90 18.49 13.25
CA LYS A 201 21.87 19.61 12.30
C LYS A 201 20.43 20.15 12.13
N ASP A 202 20.10 20.68 10.96
CA ASP A 202 18.77 21.16 10.55
C ASP A 202 17.84 20.06 10.02
N LYS A 203 18.30 18.80 9.91
CA LYS A 203 17.56 17.71 9.25
C LYS A 203 16.75 16.84 10.20
N VAL A 204 17.19 16.72 11.44
CA VAL A 204 16.54 15.91 12.46
C VAL A 204 16.13 16.81 13.59
N GLN A 205 14.82 17.02 13.73
CA GLN A 205 14.25 17.98 14.65
C GLN A 205 13.24 17.31 15.57
N ALA A 206 13.15 17.83 16.79
CA ALA A 206 12.15 17.41 17.77
C ALA A 206 11.57 18.64 18.46
N LYS A 207 10.55 18.43 19.28
CA LYS A 207 9.98 19.48 20.12
C LYS A 207 9.80 18.98 21.54
N ILE A 208 9.96 19.89 22.49
CA ILE A 208 9.63 19.68 23.90
C ILE A 208 8.53 20.66 24.31
N PRO A 209 7.65 20.26 25.25
CA PRO A 209 6.64 21.18 25.80
C PRO A 209 7.33 22.32 26.54
N VAL A 210 6.69 23.50 26.53
CA VAL A 210 7.17 24.62 27.35
C VAL A 210 6.59 24.50 28.75
N GLU A 211 7.44 24.55 29.77
CA GLU A 211 6.99 24.79 31.14
C GLU A 211 6.62 26.28 31.31
N PRO A 212 5.49 26.61 31.97
CA PRO A 212 5.01 28.00 32.10
C PRO A 212 6.02 29.00 32.67
N LYS A 213 6.99 28.52 33.46
CA LYS A 213 8.05 29.34 34.05
C LYS A 213 9.29 29.53 33.16
N ALA A 214 9.47 28.72 32.11
CA ALA A 214 10.67 28.69 31.27
C ALA A 214 10.57 29.53 29.97
N LEU A 215 9.37 30.04 29.66
CA LEU A 215 9.08 30.78 28.42
C LEU A 215 9.86 32.10 28.29
N GLN A 216 10.33 32.68 29.41
CA GLN A 216 11.06 33.94 29.43
C GLN A 216 12.59 33.77 29.31
N GLU A 217 13.12 32.55 29.45
CA GLU A 217 14.57 32.34 29.53
C GLU A 217 15.16 31.74 28.25
N ILE A 218 14.37 30.99 27.48
CA ILE A 218 14.88 30.22 26.33
C ILE A 218 14.64 30.99 25.03
N LYS A 219 15.71 31.23 24.27
CA LYS A 219 15.70 31.89 22.96
C LYS A 219 16.31 31.00 21.87
N PRO A 220 16.01 31.28 20.59
CA PRO A 220 16.72 30.63 19.49
C PRO A 220 18.23 30.82 19.60
N GLY A 221 18.99 29.76 19.34
CA GLY A 221 20.45 29.67 19.50
C GLY A 221 20.91 29.09 20.85
N ASP A 222 20.02 28.97 21.83
CA ASP A 222 20.36 28.33 23.10
C ASP A 222 20.56 26.81 22.94
N LEU A 223 21.43 26.23 23.76
CA LEU A 223 21.67 24.79 23.81
C LEU A 223 20.94 24.18 25.00
N ILE A 224 20.18 23.12 24.75
CA ILE A 224 19.46 22.38 25.79
C ILE A 224 19.97 20.93 25.80
N PRO A 225 20.47 20.41 26.94
CA PRO A 225 20.83 19.01 27.06
C PRO A 225 19.56 18.17 27.01
N VAL A 226 19.47 17.31 26.00
CA VAL A 226 18.35 16.39 25.80
C VAL A 226 18.83 14.99 25.51
N ARG A 227 17.94 14.03 25.70
CA ARG A 227 18.12 12.64 25.29
C ARG A 227 16.96 12.22 24.40
N ILE A 228 17.24 11.43 23.36
CA ILE A 228 16.19 10.80 22.55
C ILE A 228 15.55 9.69 23.39
N ASN A 229 14.25 9.80 23.68
CA ASN A 229 13.51 8.80 24.46
C ASN A 229 12.59 7.93 23.59
N PHE A 230 12.28 8.39 22.38
CA PHE A 230 11.53 7.62 21.39
C PHE A 230 12.03 7.92 19.98
N LEU A 231 12.24 6.88 19.19
CA LEU A 231 12.64 6.96 17.79
C LEU A 231 11.88 5.95 16.96
N SER A 232 11.19 6.42 15.92
CA SER A 232 10.56 5.60 14.88
C SER A 232 10.76 6.25 13.51
N HIS A 233 10.50 5.51 12.44
CA HIS A 233 10.62 6.00 11.06
C HIS A 233 9.78 7.27 10.78
N LYS A 234 8.81 7.65 11.62
CA LYS A 234 8.02 8.89 11.49
C LYS A 234 8.24 9.92 12.56
N LYS A 235 8.73 9.51 13.73
CA LYS A 235 8.63 10.32 14.93
C LYS A 235 9.87 10.19 15.78
N ILE A 236 10.31 11.35 16.26
CA ILE A 236 11.37 11.48 17.24
C ILE A 236 10.78 12.23 18.41
N ALA A 237 11.00 11.72 19.61
CA ALA A 237 10.73 12.45 20.84
C ALA A 237 11.99 12.48 21.69
N VAL A 238 12.14 13.60 22.38
CA VAL A 238 13.28 13.88 23.24
C VAL A 238 12.77 14.36 24.59
N GLU A 239 13.58 14.16 25.61
CA GLU A 239 13.35 14.66 26.95
C GLU A 239 14.56 15.47 27.41
N LYS A 240 14.29 16.52 28.18
CA LYS A 240 15.33 17.32 28.83
C LYS A 240 15.97 16.48 29.94
N VAL A 241 17.30 16.58 30.07
CA VAL A 241 18.09 15.91 31.11
C VAL A 241 18.54 16.90 32.16
#